data_AF-A0AAU3FNE5-F1
#
_entry.id   AF-A0AAU3FNE5-F1
#
_cell.length_a   1.000
_cell.length_b   1.000
_cell.length_c   1.000
_cell.angle_alpha   90.00
_cell.angle_beta   90.00
_cell.angle_gamma   90.00
#
_symmetry.space_group_name_H-M   'P 1'
#
loop_
_entity.id
_entity.type
_entity.pdbx_description
1 polymer ?
#
loop_
_entity_poly.entity_id
_entity_poly.type
_entity_poly.pdbx_seq_one_letter_code
_entity_poly.pdbx_strand_id
1 'polypeptide(L)' 'MRYSDGGGLSARGRAKREAVRHQAAGWFAQDVSVPEVARRLRVSQTAVYGWRKRWRAGGEQALASKGPGGSH' A
#
# COMPACT_ATOMS: atom_id res chain seq x y z
N MET A 1 -19.64 -20.81 0.35
CA MET A 1 -18.34 -20.12 0.22
C MET A 1 -18.42 -18.83 1.02
N ARG A 2 -17.77 -18.76 2.19
CA ARG A 2 -18.00 -17.71 3.19
C ARG A 2 -16.71 -16.93 3.41
N TYR A 3 -16.63 -15.76 2.79
CA TYR A 3 -15.94 -14.63 3.39
C TYR A 3 -17.03 -13.71 3.94
N SER A 4 -17.35 -13.89 5.21
CA SER A 4 -17.93 -12.82 6.02
C SER A 4 -16.74 -12.07 6.60
N ASP A 5 -16.37 -10.96 5.98
CA ASP A 5 -15.44 -9.96 6.51
C ASP A 5 -15.97 -8.60 6.00
N GLY A 6 -16.62 -7.77 6.80
CA GLY A 6 -16.08 -7.28 8.06
C GLY A 6 -15.50 -5.88 7.85
N GLY A 7 -16.36 -4.90 7.52
CA GLY A 7 -16.11 -3.48 7.80
C GLY A 7 -15.31 -2.65 6.78
N GLY A 8 -15.98 -1.66 6.18
CA GLY A 8 -15.30 -0.40 5.83
C GLY A 8 -14.94 -0.14 4.36
N LEU A 9 -15.59 -0.80 3.39
CA LEU A 9 -15.41 -0.56 1.95
C LEU A 9 -16.27 0.62 1.43
N SER A 10 -16.26 1.77 2.11
CA SER A 10 -16.72 3.00 1.45
C SER A 10 -15.65 3.47 0.47
N ALA A 11 -16.02 3.96 -0.72
CA ALA A 11 -15.09 4.53 -1.72
C ALA A 11 -14.11 5.56 -1.10
N ARG A 12 -14.56 6.25 -0.03
CA ARG A 12 -13.76 7.14 0.84
C ARG A 12 -12.59 6.45 1.54
N GLY A 13 -12.76 5.21 2.00
CA GLY A 13 -11.70 4.39 2.59
C GLY A 13 -10.69 3.89 1.54
N ARG A 14 -11.11 3.71 0.28
CA ARG A 14 -10.21 3.42 -0.84
C ARG A 14 -9.36 4.63 -1.21
N ALA A 15 -9.97 5.81 -1.38
CA ALA A 15 -9.24 7.05 -1.67
C ALA A 15 -8.21 7.39 -0.58
N LYS A 16 -8.58 7.21 0.70
CA LYS A 16 -7.64 7.42 1.81
C LYS A 16 -6.46 6.43 1.79
N ARG A 17 -6.69 5.17 1.38
CA ARG A 17 -5.63 4.17 1.21
C ARG A 17 -4.75 4.44 -0.02
N GLU A 18 -5.32 4.95 -1.11
CA GLU A 18 -4.57 5.37 -2.30
C GLU A 18 -3.63 6.54 -1.98
N ALA A 19 -4.11 7.55 -1.23
CA ALA A 19 -3.27 8.66 -0.77
C ALA A 19 -2.10 8.20 0.11
N VAL A 20 -2.35 7.26 1.03
CA VAL A 20 -1.33 6.69 1.91
C VAL A 20 -0.28 5.90 1.12
N ARG A 21 -0.69 5.20 0.05
CA ARG A 21 0.23 4.46 -0.84
C ARG A 21 1.10 5.37 -1.68
N HIS A 22 0.57 6.45 -2.24
CA HIS A 22 1.37 7.46 -2.94
C HIS A 22 2.41 8.10 -2.02
N GLN A 23 2.02 8.43 -0.79
CA GLN A 23 2.95 9.00 0.19
C GLN A 23 4.06 8.00 0.58
N ALA A 24 3.72 6.71 0.72
CA ALA A 24 4.72 5.66 0.93
C ALA A 24 5.68 5.54 -0.27
N ALA A 25 5.20 5.69 -1.49
CA ALA A 25 6.00 5.59 -2.72
C ALA A 25 7.11 6.66 -2.76
N GLY A 26 6.78 7.91 -2.46
CA GLY A 26 7.75 9.00 -2.38
C GLY A 26 8.78 8.81 -1.26
N TRP A 27 8.39 8.20 -0.14
CA TRP A 27 9.34 7.85 0.92
C TRP A 27 10.23 6.65 0.56
N PHE A 28 9.71 5.68 -0.19
CA PHE A 28 10.54 4.60 -0.70
C PHE A 28 11.60 5.09 -1.69
N ALA A 29 11.26 6.08 -2.53
CA ALA A 29 12.22 6.71 -3.45
C ALA A 29 13.33 7.48 -2.71
N GLN A 30 13.05 8.00 -1.51
CA GLN A 30 14.02 8.62 -0.60
C GLN A 30 14.77 7.60 0.27
N ASP A 31 14.64 6.31 -0.04
CA ASP A 31 15.19 5.18 0.72
C ASP A 31 14.81 5.14 2.22
N VAL A 32 13.64 5.69 2.56
CA VAL A 32 13.12 5.62 3.93
C VAL A 32 12.77 4.17 4.29
N SER A 33 13.23 3.74 5.46
CA SER A 33 13.01 2.39 5.99
C SER A 33 11.53 2.07 6.20
N VAL A 34 11.14 0.83 5.86
CA VAL A 34 9.80 0.25 6.08
C VAL A 34 9.22 0.52 7.48
N PRO A 35 9.93 0.31 8.60
CA PRO A 35 9.40 0.61 9.94
C PRO A 35 9.06 2.09 10.15
N GLU A 36 9.85 3.01 9.58
CA GLU A 36 9.60 4.45 9.70
C GLU A 36 8.37 4.87 8.87
N VAL A 37 8.25 4.33 7.65
CA VAL A 37 7.06 4.52 6.81
C VAL A 37 5.80 4.00 7.52
N ALA A 38 5.87 2.81 8.13
CA ALA A 38 4.76 2.22 8.89
C ALA A 38 4.34 3.08 10.09
N ARG A 39 5.32 3.59 10.85
CA ARG A 39 5.07 4.46 12.01
C ARG A 39 4.41 5.77 11.60
N ARG A 40 4.93 6.43 10.57
CA ARG A 40 4.42 7.71 10.08
C ARG A 40 3.02 7.60 9.46
N LEU A 41 2.73 6.51 8.74
CA LEU A 41 1.41 6.25 8.15
C LEU A 41 0.43 5.57 9.13
N ARG A 42 0.89 5.17 10.31
CA ARG A 42 0.13 4.38 11.31
C ARG A 42 -0.50 3.12 10.72
N VAL A 43 0.28 2.39 9.92
CA VAL A 43 -0.11 1.11 9.32
C VAL A 43 0.82 -0.01 9.78
N SER A 44 0.40 -1.25 9.61
CA SER A 44 1.22 -2.41 9.96
C SER A 44 2.46 -2.52 9.07
N GLN A 45 3.62 -2.83 9.66
CA GLN A 45 4.87 -3.03 8.93
C GLN A 45 4.74 -4.07 7.81
N THR A 46 4.00 -5.16 8.04
CA THR A 46 3.74 -6.22 7.04
C THR A 46 3.07 -5.67 5.77
N ALA A 47 2.16 -4.70 5.90
CA ALA A 47 1.54 -4.06 4.75
C ALA A 47 2.55 -3.23 3.95
N VAL A 48 3.41 -2.49 4.66
CA VAL A 48 4.46 -1.66 4.05
C VAL A 48 5.55 -2.50 3.39
N TYR A 49 5.91 -3.65 3.97
CA TYR A 49 6.78 -4.65 3.32
C TYR A 49 6.19 -5.13 1.99
N GLY A 50 4.89 -5.45 1.97
CA GLY A 50 4.17 -5.80 0.75
C GLY A 50 4.18 -4.67 -0.29
N TRP A 51 4.06 -3.42 0.15
CA TRP A 51 4.13 -2.24 -0.72
C TRP A 51 5.53 -2.03 -1.29
N ARG A 52 6.60 -2.15 -0.49
CA ARG A 52 7.99 -2.02 -0.94
C ARG A 52 8.33 -3.09 -1.99
N LYS A 53 7.84 -4.33 -1.82
CA LYS A 53 8.04 -5.39 -2.82
C LYS A 53 7.40 -5.04 -4.17
N ARG A 54 6.16 -4.54 -4.17
CA ARG A 54 5.45 -4.11 -5.40
C ARG A 54 6.09 -2.87 -6.02
N TRP A 55 6.51 -1.92 -5.19
CA TRP A 55 7.20 -0.72 -5.61
C TRP A 55 8.56 -1.05 -6.26
N ARG A 56 9.32 -2.02 -5.74
CA ARG A 56 10.55 -2.48 -6.42
C ARG A 56 10.26 -3.12 -7.78
N ALA A 57 9.11 -3.77 -7.95
CA ALA A 57 8.76 -4.48 -9.17
C ALA A 57 8.26 -3.56 -10.31
N GLY A 58 7.67 -2.41 -10.00
CA GLY A 58 7.12 -1.51 -11.03
C GLY A 58 7.00 -0.05 -10.62
N GLY A 59 7.82 0.40 -9.67
CA GLY A 59 7.90 1.77 -9.19
C GLY A 59 6.65 2.26 -8.48
N GLU A 60 6.53 3.59 -8.41
CA GLU A 60 5.38 4.27 -7.78
C GLU A 60 4.06 3.92 -8.46
N GLN A 61 4.10 3.67 -9.78
CA GLN A 61 2.95 3.34 -10.60
C GLN A 61 2.35 1.96 -10.24
N ALA A 62 3.20 0.99 -9.89
CA ALA A 62 2.78 -0.32 -9.41
C ALA A 62 2.22 -0.31 -7.99
N LEU A 63 2.55 0.72 -7.20
CA LEU A 63 2.00 0.92 -5.86
C LEU A 63 0.66 1.69 -5.90
N ALA A 64 0.54 2.64 -6.83
CA ALA A 64 -0.66 3.42 -7.10
C ALA A 64 -1.76 2.60 -7.77
N SER A 65 -1.39 1.71 -8.70
CA SER A 65 -2.36 0.95 -9.48
C SER A 65 -3.18 0.02 -8.59
N LYS A 66 -4.49 0.20 -8.65
CA LYS A 66 -5.52 -0.66 -8.07
C LYS A 66 -5.13 -2.13 -8.31
N GLY A 67 -5.08 -2.96 -7.26
CA GLY A 67 -4.75 -4.38 -7.44
C GLY A 67 -5.69 -5.07 -8.44
N PRO A 68 -5.29 -6.16 -9.12
CA PRO A 68 -4.11 -6.99 -8.92
C PRO A 68 -3.13 -6.91 -10.11
N GLY A 69 -1.93 -6.36 -9.89
CA GLY A 69 -0.76 -6.74 -10.70
C GLY A 69 -0.34 -8.15 -10.28
N GLY A 70 -1.08 -9.13 -10.76
CA GLY A 70 -0.92 -10.56 -10.57
C GLY A 70 -1.63 -11.21 -11.74
N SER A 71 -1.13 -10.95 -12.94
CA SER A 71 -1.46 -11.73 -14.11
C SER A 71 -0.56 -12.96 -14.08
N HIS A 72 -1.25 -14.10 -14.14
CA HIS A 72 -0.81 -15.49 -14.32
C HIS A 72 0.57 -15.69 -14.95
#